data_AF-A0A2N2HBH2-F1
#
_entry.id   AF-A0A2N2HBH2-F1
#
_cell.length_a   1.000
_cell.length_b   1.000
_cell.length_c   1.000
_cell.angle_alpha   90.00
_cell.angle_beta   90.00
_cell.angle_gamma   90.00
#
_symmetry.space_group_name_H-M   'P 1'
#
loop_
_entity.id
_entity.type
_entity.pdbx_description
1 polymer ?
#
loop_
_entity_poly.entity_id
_entity_poly.type
_entity_poly.pdbx_seq_one_letter_code
_entity_poly.pdbx_strand_id
1 'polypeptide(L)'
;METKRCIFVGVGGQGNLLASNLLGQAALSMGIPVVVSEIHGMAQRGGVVESAVLIGEVTSPIVSAGEADVLVSFEPLETMRIVGKCHKNSLVISNSQPQPPFTVAVGQGKYPSVDEFLKKLPAKVAKVIAIRGNDLAEEAGNALSLNMVMLGALFATKSLPVTEEKMKETIAASTKKAFLESNLKAFDLGKKAAAAQM
;
A
#
# COMPACT_ATOMS: atom_id res chain seq x y z
N MET A 1 3.69 18.76 14.42
CA MET A 1 2.82 17.92 13.57
C MET A 1 2.89 16.49 14.09
N GLU A 2 1.76 15.78 14.19
CA GLU A 2 1.77 14.38 14.65
C GLU A 2 2.37 13.47 13.57
N THR A 3 3.29 12.59 13.97
CA THR A 3 3.94 11.63 13.08
C THR A 3 2.93 10.60 12.55
N LYS A 4 2.91 10.37 11.25
CA LYS A 4 2.12 9.31 10.60
C LYS A 4 3.01 8.19 10.10
N ARG A 5 2.70 6.96 10.51
CA ARG A 5 3.45 5.74 10.17
C ARG A 5 2.66 4.91 9.17
N CYS A 6 3.08 4.94 7.91
CA CYS A 6 2.45 4.19 6.83
C CYS A 6 3.33 3.00 6.44
N ILE A 7 2.82 1.78 6.57
CA ILE A 7 3.49 0.56 6.09
C ILE A 7 2.93 0.20 4.73
N PHE A 8 3.82 -0.18 3.81
CA PHE A 8 3.51 -0.77 2.53
C PHE A 8 4.02 -2.20 2.54
N VAL A 9 3.16 -3.19 2.26
CA VAL A 9 3.57 -4.59 2.21
C VAL A 9 3.05 -5.25 0.95
N GLY A 10 3.84 -6.15 0.37
CA GLY A 10 3.43 -6.93 -0.78
C GLY A 10 4.45 -7.99 -1.13
N VAL A 11 4.24 -8.58 -2.30
CA VAL A 11 5.14 -9.54 -2.92
C VAL A 11 6.00 -8.84 -3.97
N GLY A 12 7.26 -9.25 -4.09
CA GLY A 12 8.18 -8.71 -5.09
C GLY A 12 7.57 -8.68 -6.49
N GLY A 13 7.64 -7.51 -7.15
CA GLY A 13 7.06 -7.24 -8.47
C GLY A 13 5.77 -6.43 -8.46
N GLN A 14 5.14 -6.19 -7.29
CA GLN A 14 3.88 -5.44 -7.19
C GLN A 14 4.05 -3.90 -7.11
N GLY A 15 5.30 -3.42 -7.03
CA GLY A 15 5.60 -1.99 -7.05
C GLY A 15 5.35 -1.24 -5.74
N ASN A 16 5.24 -1.94 -4.61
CA ASN A 16 5.03 -1.33 -3.29
C ASN A 16 6.20 -0.44 -2.84
N LEU A 17 7.45 -0.79 -3.16
CA LEU A 17 8.62 0.09 -2.93
C LEU A 17 8.55 1.39 -3.74
N LEU A 18 8.09 1.29 -4.99
CA LEU A 18 7.90 2.48 -5.82
C LEU A 18 6.80 3.36 -5.21
N ALA A 19 5.69 2.77 -4.75
CA ALA A 19 4.64 3.53 -4.06
C ALA A 19 5.15 4.25 -2.81
N SER A 20 5.89 3.56 -1.94
CA SER A 20 6.44 4.18 -0.72
C SER A 20 7.46 5.28 -1.04
N ASN A 21 8.32 5.05 -2.04
CA ASN A 21 9.31 6.06 -2.47
C ASN A 21 8.65 7.30 -3.06
N LEU A 22 7.60 7.14 -3.88
CA LEU A 22 6.85 8.26 -4.42
C LEU A 22 6.18 9.07 -3.31
N LEU A 23 5.57 8.42 -2.33
CA LEU A 23 4.97 9.11 -1.18
C LEU A 23 6.02 9.88 -0.37
N GLY A 24 7.19 9.28 -0.14
CA GLY A 24 8.31 9.95 0.52
C GLY A 24 8.81 11.17 -0.27
N GLN A 25 8.99 11.04 -1.58
CA GLN A 25 9.39 12.16 -2.45
C GLN A 25 8.35 13.29 -2.45
N ALA A 26 7.06 12.95 -2.49
CA ALA A 26 5.98 13.92 -2.40
C ALA A 26 6.01 14.67 -1.05
N ALA A 27 6.20 13.97 0.07
CA ALA A 27 6.37 14.61 1.38
C ALA A 27 7.60 15.55 1.44
N LEU A 28 8.76 15.08 0.95
CA LEU A 28 9.99 15.88 0.88
C LEU A 28 9.79 17.16 0.07
N SER A 29 9.11 17.08 -1.07
CA SER A 29 8.87 18.23 -1.94
C SER A 29 7.94 19.29 -1.32
N MET A 30 7.19 18.93 -0.27
CA MET A 30 6.38 19.85 0.54
C MET A 30 7.13 20.39 1.75
N GLY A 31 8.42 20.04 1.93
CA GLY A 31 9.20 20.39 3.12
C GLY A 31 8.75 19.65 4.38
N ILE A 32 7.99 18.55 4.24
CA ILE A 32 7.56 17.74 5.37
C ILE A 32 8.68 16.75 5.69
N PRO A 33 9.21 16.71 6.92
CA PRO A 33 10.19 15.71 7.31
C PRO A 33 9.63 14.30 7.10
N VAL A 34 10.44 13.41 6.52
CA VAL A 34 10.02 12.04 6.22
C VAL A 34 11.21 11.09 6.26
N VAL A 35 10.96 9.89 6.75
CA VAL A 35 11.90 8.76 6.71
C VAL A 35 11.24 7.63 5.94
N VAL A 36 11.93 7.14 4.92
CA VAL A 36 11.53 5.93 4.18
C VAL A 36 12.50 4.82 4.57
N SER A 37 11.97 3.67 4.98
CA SER A 37 12.75 2.47 5.27
C SER A 37 12.17 1.27 4.54
N GLU A 38 13.01 0.28 4.26
CA GLU A 38 12.64 -0.92 3.52
C GLU A 38 13.27 -2.16 4.16
N ILE A 39 12.49 -3.23 4.23
CA ILE A 39 12.88 -4.53 4.74
C ILE A 39 12.57 -5.54 3.64
N HIS A 40 13.62 -6.15 3.12
CA HIS A 40 13.54 -7.17 2.08
C HIS A 40 13.90 -8.53 2.65
N GLY A 41 13.09 -9.53 2.36
CA GLY A 41 13.51 -10.91 2.54
C GLY A 41 14.64 -11.29 1.57
N MET A 42 15.37 -12.36 1.88
CA MET A 42 16.45 -12.90 1.04
C MET A 42 15.95 -13.52 -0.29
N ALA A 43 14.64 -13.55 -0.53
CA ALA A 43 14.05 -14.20 -1.68
C ALA A 43 14.16 -13.31 -2.94
N GLN A 44 14.79 -13.84 -4.00
CA GLN A 44 14.99 -13.13 -5.26
C GLN A 44 13.69 -12.92 -6.07
N ARG A 45 12.67 -13.78 -5.90
CA ARG A 45 11.35 -13.67 -6.55
C ARG A 45 10.25 -14.19 -5.62
N GLY A 46 9.09 -13.53 -5.63
CA GLY A 46 7.95 -13.95 -4.80
C GLY A 46 8.16 -13.77 -3.30
N GLY A 47 9.24 -13.07 -2.90
CA GLY A 47 9.51 -12.73 -1.51
C GLY A 47 8.62 -11.62 -1.00
N VAL A 48 8.44 -11.59 0.32
CA VAL A 48 7.79 -10.48 1.03
C VAL A 48 8.69 -9.26 0.97
N VAL A 49 8.07 -8.14 0.62
CA VAL A 49 8.70 -6.83 0.63
C VAL A 49 7.86 -5.91 1.51
N GLU A 50 8.48 -5.38 2.55
CA GLU A 50 7.90 -4.39 3.46
C GLU A 50 8.66 -3.08 3.30
N SER A 51 7.96 -1.96 3.24
CA SER A 51 8.54 -0.63 3.41
C SER A 51 7.68 0.21 4.33
N ALA A 52 8.28 1.22 4.96
CA ALA A 52 7.59 2.16 5.81
C ALA A 52 7.89 3.60 5.35
N VAL A 53 6.88 4.45 5.40
CA VAL A 53 6.96 5.89 5.19
C VAL A 53 6.47 6.56 6.46
N LEU A 54 7.40 7.19 7.16
CA LEU A 54 7.17 7.86 8.44
C LEU A 54 7.20 9.36 8.18
N ILE A 55 6.06 10.03 8.29
CA ILE A 55 5.89 11.44 7.89
C ILE A 55 5.70 12.30 9.14
N GLY A 56 6.50 13.36 9.27
CA GLY A 56 6.56 14.24 10.44
C GLY A 56 7.89 14.12 11.18
N GLU A 57 7.93 14.59 12.43
CA GLU A 57 9.14 14.51 13.26
C GLU A 57 9.38 13.05 13.68
N VAL A 58 10.35 12.39 13.04
CA VAL A 58 10.63 10.95 13.20
C VAL A 58 11.99 10.75 13.85
N THR A 59 12.04 9.93 14.89
CA THR A 59 13.28 9.60 15.62
C THR A 59 13.76 8.17 15.39
N SER A 60 12.91 7.30 14.83
CA SER A 60 13.22 5.89 14.55
C SER A 60 12.65 5.48 13.19
N PRO A 61 13.41 4.77 12.34
CA PRO A 61 12.94 4.29 11.04
C PRO A 61 12.10 3.00 11.13
N ILE A 62 11.95 2.41 12.32
CA ILE A 62 11.29 1.11 12.52
C ILE A 62 9.84 1.33 12.99
N VAL A 63 8.90 0.60 12.38
CA VAL A 63 7.52 0.49 12.85
C VAL A 63 7.35 -0.83 13.61
N SER A 64 7.08 -0.73 14.90
CA SER A 64 6.94 -1.85 15.84
C SER A 64 5.50 -2.37 15.90
N ALA A 65 5.28 -3.41 16.70
CA ALA A 65 3.95 -3.94 16.97
C ALA A 65 3.02 -2.84 17.54
N GLY A 66 1.83 -2.69 16.96
CA GLY A 66 0.85 -1.68 17.38
C GLY A 66 1.19 -0.22 17.06
N GLU A 67 2.18 0.08 16.22
CA GLU A 67 2.57 1.47 15.91
C GLU A 67 2.08 1.97 14.54
N ALA A 68 1.65 1.10 13.62
CA ALA A 68 1.29 1.50 12.27
C ALA A 68 -0.06 2.24 12.25
N ASP A 69 -0.07 3.51 11.83
CA ASP A 69 -1.30 4.28 11.62
C ASP A 69 -2.04 3.82 10.36
N VAL A 70 -1.28 3.49 9.32
CA VAL A 70 -1.82 3.04 8.03
C VAL A 70 -1.06 1.82 7.53
N LEU A 71 -1.79 0.82 7.05
CA LEU A 71 -1.25 -0.35 6.35
C LEU A 71 -1.82 -0.39 4.93
N VAL A 72 -0.95 -0.26 3.93
CA VAL A 72 -1.27 -0.44 2.51
C VAL A 72 -0.68 -1.77 2.05
N SER A 73 -1.54 -2.75 1.84
CA SER A 73 -1.14 -4.11 1.49
C SER A 73 -1.57 -4.47 0.07
N PHE A 74 -0.62 -4.96 -0.70
CA PHE A 74 -0.79 -5.31 -2.11
C PHE A 74 -1.18 -6.78 -2.30
N GLU A 75 -1.22 -7.55 -1.21
CA GLU A 75 -1.50 -8.97 -1.20
C GLU A 75 -2.19 -9.38 0.12
N PRO A 76 -3.33 -10.11 0.10
CA PRO A 76 -4.13 -10.37 1.29
C PRO A 76 -3.41 -11.16 2.40
N LEU A 77 -2.62 -12.17 2.07
CA LEU A 77 -1.86 -12.98 3.02
C LEU A 77 -0.78 -12.12 3.70
N GLU A 78 -0.20 -11.16 2.99
CA GLU A 78 0.72 -10.20 3.59
C GLU A 78 0.01 -9.23 4.54
N THR A 79 -1.24 -8.86 4.26
CA THR A 79 -2.09 -8.15 5.24
C THR A 79 -2.23 -8.99 6.53
N MET A 80 -2.49 -10.31 6.39
CA MET A 80 -2.61 -11.22 7.54
C MET A 80 -1.36 -11.28 8.39
N ARG A 81 -0.18 -11.35 7.76
CA ARG A 81 1.09 -11.50 8.44
C ARG A 81 1.45 -10.26 9.25
N ILE A 82 1.16 -9.07 8.74
CA ILE A 82 1.66 -7.82 9.33
C ILE A 82 0.62 -7.04 10.14
N VAL A 83 -0.65 -7.46 10.18
CA VAL A 83 -1.71 -6.76 10.95
C VAL A 83 -1.34 -6.57 12.43
N GLY A 84 -0.45 -7.38 13.01
CA GLY A 84 0.06 -7.18 14.38
C GLY A 84 0.83 -5.87 14.58
N LYS A 85 1.29 -5.21 13.51
CA LYS A 85 1.85 -3.86 13.57
C LYS A 85 0.79 -2.76 13.65
N CYS A 86 -0.48 -3.06 13.35
CA CYS A 86 -1.58 -2.12 13.47
C CYS A 86 -2.12 -2.07 14.92
N HIS A 87 -2.71 -0.94 15.27
CA HIS A 87 -3.47 -0.71 16.50
C HIS A 87 -4.96 -0.48 16.19
N LYS A 88 -5.77 -0.31 17.25
CA LYS A 88 -7.24 -0.13 17.15
C LYS A 88 -7.71 1.05 16.31
N ASN A 89 -6.84 2.05 16.10
CA ASN A 89 -7.16 3.26 15.34
C ASN A 89 -6.58 3.23 13.92
N SER A 90 -5.91 2.13 13.54
CA SER A 90 -5.26 2.04 12.24
C SER A 90 -6.28 1.95 11.10
N LEU A 91 -5.84 2.42 9.94
CA LEU A 91 -6.49 2.21 8.66
C LEU A 91 -5.76 1.10 7.90
N VAL A 92 -6.49 0.10 7.42
CA VAL A 92 -5.96 -0.95 6.55
C VAL A 92 -6.56 -0.79 5.16
N ILE A 93 -5.72 -0.72 4.13
CA ILE A 93 -6.09 -0.75 2.72
C ILE A 93 -5.44 -2.00 2.14
N SER A 94 -6.26 -2.95 1.69
CA SER A 94 -5.79 -4.25 1.21
C SER A 94 -6.28 -4.50 -0.20
N ASN A 95 -5.37 -4.86 -1.10
CA ASN A 95 -5.73 -5.48 -2.35
C ASN A 95 -6.29 -6.88 -2.06
N SER A 96 -7.50 -7.17 -2.52
CA SER A 96 -8.20 -8.41 -2.20
C SER A 96 -7.90 -9.56 -3.14
N GLN A 97 -7.00 -9.38 -4.13
CA GLN A 97 -6.62 -10.42 -5.07
C GLN A 97 -5.45 -11.27 -4.53
N PRO A 98 -5.64 -12.59 -4.33
CA PRO A 98 -4.57 -13.47 -3.87
C PRO A 98 -3.43 -13.59 -4.88
N GLN A 99 -2.19 -13.62 -4.38
CA GLN A 99 -1.03 -14.09 -5.12
C GLN A 99 -0.39 -15.24 -4.34
N PRO A 100 -0.78 -16.50 -4.61
CA PRO A 100 -0.33 -17.64 -3.83
C PRO A 100 1.21 -17.77 -3.83
N PRO A 101 1.84 -18.00 -2.68
CA PRO A 101 3.26 -18.30 -2.63
C PRO A 101 3.55 -19.63 -3.33
N PHE A 102 4.79 -19.82 -3.77
CA PHE A 102 5.21 -21.00 -4.53
C PHE A 102 4.78 -22.32 -3.87
N THR A 103 4.95 -22.44 -2.54
CA THR A 103 4.57 -23.65 -1.78
C THR A 103 3.09 -24.00 -1.92
N VAL A 104 2.20 -23.00 -1.94
CA VAL A 104 0.77 -23.23 -2.19
C VAL A 104 0.54 -23.61 -3.66
N ALA A 105 1.22 -22.95 -4.59
CA ALA A 105 1.08 -23.23 -6.02
C ALA A 105 1.49 -24.67 -6.39
N VAL A 106 2.50 -25.24 -5.72
CA VAL A 106 2.91 -26.65 -5.90
C VAL A 106 2.15 -27.64 -5.00
N GLY A 107 1.07 -27.21 -4.35
CA GLY A 107 0.21 -28.09 -3.53
C GLY A 107 0.76 -28.45 -2.15
N GLN A 108 1.84 -27.81 -1.70
CA GLN A 108 2.44 -28.03 -0.37
C GLN A 108 1.79 -27.17 0.73
N GLY A 109 0.69 -26.49 0.43
CA GLY A 109 -0.04 -25.67 1.40
C GLY A 109 -1.37 -25.19 0.84
N LYS A 110 -2.19 -24.58 1.70
CA LYS A 110 -3.47 -23.99 1.34
C LYS A 110 -3.45 -22.49 1.57
N TYR A 111 -3.85 -21.71 0.56
CA TYR A 111 -4.08 -20.29 0.74
C TYR A 111 -5.32 -20.10 1.65
N PRO A 112 -5.24 -19.28 2.72
CA PRO A 112 -6.37 -19.06 3.62
C PRO A 112 -7.53 -18.32 2.92
N SER A 113 -8.75 -18.45 3.44
CA SER A 113 -9.89 -17.71 2.88
C SER A 113 -9.72 -16.20 3.08
N VAL A 114 -9.57 -15.46 1.99
CA VAL A 114 -9.45 -13.99 2.00
C VAL A 114 -10.67 -13.36 2.64
N ASP A 115 -11.87 -13.77 2.22
CA ASP A 115 -13.13 -13.20 2.70
C ASP A 115 -13.31 -13.41 4.21
N GLU A 116 -12.97 -14.59 4.73
CA GLU A 116 -13.06 -14.86 6.17
C GLU A 116 -12.09 -13.99 6.97
N PHE A 117 -10.89 -13.77 6.44
CA PHE A 117 -9.90 -12.93 7.10
C PHE A 117 -10.30 -11.46 7.08
N LEU A 118 -10.67 -10.92 5.91
CA LEU A 118 -11.09 -9.53 5.77
C LEU A 118 -12.31 -9.21 6.65
N LYS A 119 -13.23 -10.17 6.84
CA LYS A 119 -14.37 -10.02 7.77
C LYS A 119 -13.97 -9.94 9.25
N LYS A 120 -12.82 -10.50 9.64
CA LYS A 120 -12.32 -10.48 11.03
C LYS A 120 -11.45 -9.28 11.35
N LEU A 121 -10.85 -8.64 10.33
CA LEU A 121 -9.97 -7.48 10.50
C LEU A 121 -10.61 -6.29 11.24
N PRO A 122 -11.87 -5.90 10.99
CA PRO A 122 -12.49 -4.76 11.66
C PRO A 122 -12.55 -4.87 13.19
N ALA A 123 -12.37 -6.07 13.76
CA ALA A 123 -12.28 -6.24 15.22
C ALA A 123 -10.93 -5.75 15.81
N LYS A 124 -9.92 -5.49 14.97
CA LYS A 124 -8.55 -5.14 15.39
C LYS A 124 -8.11 -3.72 15.02
N VAL A 125 -8.77 -3.11 14.04
CA VAL A 125 -8.40 -1.82 13.45
C VAL A 125 -9.64 -0.96 13.24
N ALA A 126 -9.47 0.35 13.05
CA ALA A 126 -10.61 1.26 12.94
C ALA A 126 -11.36 1.09 11.62
N LYS A 127 -10.62 0.85 10.52
CA LYS A 127 -11.22 0.71 9.20
C LYS A 127 -10.42 -0.21 8.29
N VAL A 128 -11.14 -0.96 7.47
CA VAL A 128 -10.60 -1.81 6.42
C VAL A 128 -11.24 -1.39 5.10
N ILE A 129 -10.40 -1.09 4.11
CA ILE A 129 -10.80 -0.85 2.72
C ILE A 129 -10.19 -2.00 1.91
N ALA A 130 -11.03 -2.79 1.25
CA ALA A 130 -10.59 -3.93 0.45
C ALA A 130 -11.00 -3.72 -1.01
N ILE A 131 -10.04 -3.62 -1.91
CA ILE A 131 -10.30 -3.35 -3.33
C ILE A 131 -9.69 -4.43 -4.22
N ARG A 132 -10.33 -4.69 -5.36
CA ARG A 132 -9.76 -5.53 -6.43
C ARG A 132 -8.79 -4.70 -7.26
N GLY A 133 -7.61 -4.42 -6.69
CA GLY A 133 -6.66 -3.45 -7.25
C GLY A 133 -6.08 -3.88 -8.60
N ASN A 134 -5.88 -5.18 -8.81
CA ASN A 134 -5.42 -5.71 -10.10
C ASN A 134 -6.42 -5.43 -11.23
N ASP A 135 -7.70 -5.68 -11.01
CA ASP A 135 -8.76 -5.42 -12.00
C ASP A 135 -8.79 -3.92 -12.39
N LEU A 136 -8.62 -3.03 -11.41
CA LEU A 136 -8.56 -1.58 -11.64
C LEU A 136 -7.30 -1.17 -12.41
N ALA A 137 -6.17 -1.84 -12.19
CA ALA A 137 -4.94 -1.62 -12.96
C ALA A 137 -5.11 -2.07 -14.42
N GLU A 138 -5.80 -3.19 -14.65
CA GLU A 138 -6.16 -3.66 -15.99
C GLU A 138 -7.12 -2.67 -16.67
N GLU A 139 -8.15 -2.18 -15.97
CA GLU A 139 -9.07 -1.14 -16.47
C GLU A 139 -8.34 0.18 -16.80
N ALA A 140 -7.28 0.50 -16.06
CA ALA A 140 -6.42 1.64 -16.33
C ALA A 140 -5.57 1.48 -17.61
N GLY A 141 -5.54 0.28 -18.21
CA GLY A 141 -4.77 -0.05 -19.40
C GLY A 141 -3.33 -0.48 -19.10
N ASN A 142 -2.98 -0.73 -17.84
CA ASN A 142 -1.65 -1.20 -17.45
C ASN A 142 -1.71 -2.06 -16.19
N ALA A 143 -1.66 -3.40 -16.33
CA ALA A 143 -1.67 -4.34 -15.21
C ALA A 143 -0.51 -4.13 -14.20
N LEU A 144 0.59 -3.45 -14.61
CA LEU A 144 1.72 -3.13 -13.73
C LEU A 144 1.46 -1.88 -12.85
N SER A 145 0.32 -1.21 -13.00
CA SER A 145 -0.04 0.02 -12.28
C SER A 145 -0.76 -0.21 -10.95
N LEU A 146 -0.74 -1.44 -10.40
CA LEU A 146 -1.34 -1.77 -9.10
C LEU A 146 -0.88 -0.80 -8.01
N ASN A 147 0.39 -0.41 -7.99
CA ASN A 147 0.92 0.57 -7.06
C ASN A 147 0.25 1.94 -7.12
N MET A 148 -0.13 2.40 -8.31
CA MET A 148 -0.87 3.65 -8.48
C MET A 148 -2.29 3.50 -7.98
N VAL A 149 -2.95 2.36 -8.24
CA VAL A 149 -4.27 2.07 -7.68
C VAL A 149 -4.24 2.12 -6.15
N MET A 150 -3.27 1.44 -5.53
CA MET A 150 -3.15 1.40 -4.07
C MET A 150 -2.80 2.77 -3.47
N LEU A 151 -1.98 3.59 -4.15
CA LEU A 151 -1.74 4.98 -3.77
C LEU A 151 -3.01 5.83 -3.88
N GLY A 152 -3.77 5.69 -4.97
CA GLY A 152 -5.06 6.38 -5.12
C GLY A 152 -6.02 6.07 -3.97
N ALA A 153 -6.11 4.77 -3.62
CA ALA A 153 -6.91 4.31 -2.50
C ALA A 153 -6.48 4.93 -1.17
N LEU A 154 -5.17 5.06 -0.93
CA LEU A 154 -4.62 5.76 0.23
C LEU A 154 -5.05 7.22 0.28
N PHE A 155 -4.94 7.95 -0.84
CA PHE A 155 -5.29 9.36 -0.91
C PHE A 155 -6.79 9.64 -0.78
N ALA A 156 -7.66 8.69 -1.12
CA ALA A 156 -9.10 8.81 -0.86
C ALA A 156 -9.39 9.04 0.63
N THR A 157 -8.60 8.43 1.52
CA THR A 157 -8.84 8.45 2.96
C THR A 157 -8.45 9.76 3.64
N LYS A 158 -7.65 10.60 2.97
CA LYS A 158 -7.10 11.85 3.52
C LYS A 158 -6.39 11.64 4.87
N SER A 159 -5.85 10.44 5.09
CA SER A 159 -5.17 10.07 6.35
C SER A 159 -3.75 10.63 6.45
N LEU A 160 -3.26 11.26 5.37
CA LEU A 160 -1.89 11.75 5.23
C LEU A 160 -1.86 13.26 5.02
N PRO A 161 -0.76 13.92 5.42
CA PRO A 161 -0.56 15.35 5.22
C PRO A 161 -0.12 15.74 3.80
N VAL A 162 0.25 14.76 2.97
CA VAL A 162 0.63 14.97 1.57
C VAL A 162 -0.63 15.22 0.75
N THR A 163 -0.61 16.24 -0.11
CA THR A 163 -1.75 16.56 -0.97
C THR A 163 -1.80 15.70 -2.22
N GLU A 164 -3.00 15.45 -2.73
CA GLU A 164 -3.19 14.67 -3.96
C GLU A 164 -2.52 15.34 -5.16
N GLU A 165 -2.61 16.66 -5.25
CA GLU A 165 -1.95 17.45 -6.28
C GLU A 165 -0.46 17.17 -6.30
N LYS A 166 0.18 17.20 -5.13
CA LYS A 166 1.62 16.93 -5.04
C LYS A 166 1.97 15.49 -5.35
N MET A 167 1.10 14.56 -4.96
CA MET A 167 1.28 13.15 -5.29
C MET A 167 1.23 12.94 -6.81
N LYS A 168 0.24 13.53 -7.50
CA LYS A 168 0.13 13.45 -8.96
C LYS A 168 1.29 14.13 -9.69
N GLU A 169 1.77 15.28 -9.20
CA GLU A 169 2.99 15.93 -9.71
C GLU A 169 4.21 15.01 -9.60
N THR A 170 4.37 14.35 -8.45
CA THR A 170 5.49 13.43 -8.19
C THR A 170 5.40 12.18 -9.08
N ILE A 171 4.19 11.60 -9.23
CA ILE A 171 3.95 10.50 -10.19
C ILE A 171 4.35 10.94 -11.60
N ALA A 172 3.96 12.15 -12.01
CA ALA A 172 4.26 12.67 -13.34
C ALA A 172 5.76 12.87 -13.59
N ALA A 173 6.50 13.36 -12.58
CA ALA A 173 7.94 13.56 -12.67
C ALA A 173 8.73 12.24 -12.72
N SER A 174 8.26 11.19 -12.02
CA SER A 174 8.95 9.90 -11.93
C SER A 174 8.53 8.87 -12.99
N THR A 175 7.44 9.14 -13.71
CA THR A 175 6.87 8.21 -14.71
C THR A 175 7.34 8.55 -16.12
N LYS A 176 7.75 7.54 -16.90
CA LYS A 176 8.03 7.73 -18.34
C LYS A 176 6.76 8.17 -19.07
N LYS A 177 6.88 9.10 -20.02
CA LYS A 177 5.74 9.68 -20.77
C LYS A 177 4.73 8.64 -21.30
N ALA A 178 5.19 7.49 -21.76
CA ALA A 178 4.36 6.41 -22.29
C ALA A 178 3.41 5.76 -21.25
N PHE A 179 3.70 5.87 -19.95
CA PHE A 179 2.90 5.25 -18.88
C PHE A 179 2.18 6.28 -18.00
N LEU A 180 2.33 7.58 -18.29
CA LEU A 180 1.82 8.63 -17.44
C LEU A 180 0.29 8.60 -17.35
N GLU A 181 -0.38 8.52 -18.50
CA GLU A 181 -1.84 8.51 -18.57
C GLU A 181 -2.43 7.32 -17.83
N SER A 182 -1.91 6.10 -18.07
CA SER A 182 -2.38 4.90 -17.38
C SER A 182 -2.10 4.92 -15.89
N ASN A 183 -0.96 5.47 -15.44
CA ASN A 183 -0.66 5.62 -14.02
C ASN A 183 -1.60 6.61 -13.32
N LEU A 184 -1.88 7.77 -13.92
CA LEU A 184 -2.82 8.74 -13.35
C LEU A 184 -4.25 8.19 -13.34
N LYS A 185 -4.67 7.51 -14.41
CA LYS A 185 -5.97 6.82 -14.46
C LYS A 185 -6.09 5.75 -13.38
N ALA A 186 -5.05 4.93 -13.18
CA ALA A 186 -5.00 3.91 -12.13
C ALA A 186 -5.14 4.53 -10.73
N PHE A 187 -4.43 5.64 -10.47
CA PHE A 187 -4.57 6.41 -9.23
C PHE A 187 -6.02 6.87 -9.02
N ASP A 188 -6.65 7.46 -10.03
CA ASP A 188 -8.02 7.95 -9.92
C ASP A 188 -9.05 6.83 -9.72
N LEU A 189 -8.87 5.68 -10.38
CA LEU A 189 -9.70 4.49 -10.19
C LEU A 189 -9.57 3.94 -8.76
N GLY A 190 -8.35 3.82 -8.25
CA GLY A 190 -8.10 3.38 -6.87
C GLY A 190 -8.73 4.31 -5.84
N LYS A 191 -8.60 5.64 -6.06
CA LYS A 191 -9.23 6.65 -5.22
C LYS A 191 -10.75 6.52 -5.21
N LYS A 192 -11.37 6.38 -6.39
CA LYS A 192 -12.82 6.22 -6.53
C LYS A 192 -13.32 4.94 -5.84
N ALA A 193 -12.62 3.82 -6.03
CA ALA A 193 -12.99 2.54 -5.44
C ALA A 193 -12.92 2.56 -3.91
N ALA A 194 -11.86 3.15 -3.34
CA ALA A 194 -11.75 3.31 -1.89
C ALA A 194 -12.81 4.27 -1.33
N ALA A 195 -13.11 5.37 -2.04
CA ALA A 195 -14.12 6.33 -1.61
C ALA A 195 -15.53 5.75 -1.50
N ALA A 196 -15.86 4.74 -2.31
CA ALA A 196 -17.15 4.03 -2.22
C ALA A 196 -17.29 3.16 -0.95
N GLN A 197 -16.19 2.92 -0.21
CA GLN A 197 -16.16 2.14 1.03
C GLN A 197 -15.93 3.02 2.27
N MET A 198 -15.81 4.33 2.09
CA MET A 198 -15.65 5.30 3.18
C MET A 198 -16.97 5.60 3.86
#